data_AF-A0A813J457-F1
#
_entry.id   AF-A0A813J457-F1
#
_cell.length_a   1.000
_cell.length_b   1.000
_cell.length_c   1.000
_cell.angle_alpha   90.00
_cell.angle_beta   90.00
_cell.angle_gamma   90.00
#
_symmetry.space_group_name_H-M   'P 1'
#
loop_
_entity.id
_entity.type
_entity.pdbx_description
1 polymer ?
#
loop_
_entity_poly.entity_id
_entity_poly.type
_entity_poly.pdbx_seq_one_letter_code
_entity_poly.pdbx_strand_id
1 'polypeptide(L)'
;MSRILSKDSSRKVSNVEEAECCRNAEVGVDVKEAEEEQEEEDLSECFAHGELTSEQSSLLKDWQLALFQYLTTALTLSSHVVIVTNSRRPWVETCVSKFAPNCKKLFTDTGSGGSLTVVYAREVLHQRRRERVLASNGWDCSLPMGFAMPSLPVKNPLPVSNGEMTGELTGAKFFAMQREAKAFYMRYAGQSWKNIISLGDMIYEHVAVIEMAMLHQAAGGSHEQLRVKSLLLPECPGISELTLSLCFSKLMLPARVGQNSV
;
A
#
# COMPACT_ATOMS: atom_id res chain seq x y z
N MET A 1 -0.88 58.75 -48.17
CA MET A 1 -0.08 57.56 -47.80
C MET A 1 -0.04 57.48 -46.29
N SER A 2 -0.39 56.44 -45.55
CA SER A 2 -1.25 55.27 -45.72
C SER A 2 -1.62 54.87 -44.29
N ARG A 3 -2.91 54.64 -44.05
CA ARG A 3 -3.45 54.13 -42.77
C ARG A 3 -3.17 52.62 -42.69
N ILE A 4 -2.77 52.12 -41.51
CA ILE A 4 -2.89 50.69 -41.18
C ILE A 4 -3.57 50.59 -39.82
N LEU A 5 -4.84 50.19 -39.85
CA LEU A 5 -5.64 49.78 -38.69
C LEU A 5 -5.51 48.25 -38.59
N SER A 6 -4.95 47.75 -37.49
CA SER A 6 -5.02 46.32 -37.16
C SER A 6 -6.21 46.09 -36.22
N LYS A 7 -7.09 45.17 -36.61
CA LYS A 7 -8.28 44.75 -35.86
C LYS A 7 -7.89 43.65 -34.88
N ASP A 8 -8.04 43.89 -33.58
CA ASP A 8 -8.05 42.82 -32.59
C ASP A 8 -9.39 42.09 -32.63
N SER A 9 -9.36 40.86 -33.14
CA SER A 9 -10.48 39.94 -33.17
C SER A 9 -10.51 39.15 -31.86
N SER A 10 -11.36 39.60 -30.94
CA SER A 10 -11.68 38.91 -29.69
C SER A 10 -12.36 37.56 -29.99
N ARG A 11 -11.60 36.46 -29.88
CA ARG A 11 -12.13 35.09 -29.92
C ARG A 11 -12.59 34.69 -28.52
N LYS A 12 -13.87 34.93 -28.21
CA LYS A 12 -14.55 34.31 -27.07
C LYS A 12 -14.72 32.82 -27.39
N VAL A 13 -13.78 31.99 -26.94
CA VAL A 13 -13.99 30.53 -26.86
C VAL A 13 -14.85 30.27 -25.63
N SER A 14 -15.95 29.55 -25.83
CA SER A 14 -16.96 29.27 -24.82
C SER A 14 -16.46 28.26 -23.77
N ASN A 15 -16.28 28.72 -22.54
CA ASN A 15 -15.94 27.94 -21.33
C ASN A 15 -16.99 26.89 -20.89
N VAL A 16 -17.86 26.41 -21.79
CA VAL A 16 -18.96 25.50 -21.43
C VAL A 16 -18.56 24.03 -21.61
N GLU A 17 -17.66 23.71 -22.55
CA GLU A 17 -17.27 22.30 -22.81
C GLU A 17 -16.27 21.73 -21.79
N GLU A 18 -15.43 22.55 -21.13
CA GLU A 18 -14.49 22.04 -20.11
C GLU A 18 -15.19 21.60 -18.80
N ALA A 19 -16.34 22.20 -18.47
CA ALA A 19 -17.08 21.86 -17.27
C ALA A 19 -17.83 20.51 -17.38
N GLU A 20 -18.18 20.08 -18.60
CA GLU A 20 -18.88 18.82 -18.84
C GLU A 20 -17.93 17.60 -18.86
N CYS A 21 -16.66 17.80 -19.21
CA CYS A 21 -15.65 16.74 -19.17
C CYS A 21 -15.36 16.27 -17.73
N CYS A 22 -15.33 17.19 -16.76
CA CYS A 22 -15.05 16.86 -15.36
C CYS A 22 -16.16 16.01 -14.71
N ARG A 23 -17.44 16.23 -15.06
CA ARG A 23 -18.56 15.45 -14.47
C ARG A 23 -18.62 14.01 -14.96
N ASN A 24 -18.21 13.75 -16.19
CA ASN A 24 -18.30 12.41 -16.77
C ASN A 24 -17.16 11.47 -16.32
N ALA A 25 -16.08 12.01 -15.75
CA ALA A 25 -14.97 11.20 -15.23
C ALA A 25 -15.28 10.55 -13.87
N GLU A 26 -16.19 11.12 -13.08
CA GLU A 26 -16.59 10.56 -11.78
C GLU A 26 -17.47 9.31 -11.94
N VAL A 27 -18.35 9.28 -12.93
CA VAL A 27 -19.34 8.20 -13.12
C VAL A 27 -18.72 6.85 -13.52
N GLY A 28 -17.54 6.84 -14.14
CA GLY A 28 -16.89 5.60 -14.62
C GLY A 28 -16.12 4.82 -13.55
N VAL A 29 -15.76 5.46 -12.43
CA VAL A 29 -15.02 4.80 -11.33
C VAL A 29 -15.96 3.94 -10.49
N ASP A 30 -17.21 4.36 -10.32
CA ASP A 30 -18.18 3.71 -9.43
C ASP A 30 -18.56 2.28 -9.87
N VAL A 31 -18.54 1.97 -11.18
CA VAL A 31 -19.04 0.66 -11.67
C VAL A 31 -18.09 -0.50 -11.34
N LYS A 32 -16.77 -0.29 -11.40
CA LYS A 32 -15.80 -1.35 -11.06
C LYS A 32 -15.65 -1.57 -9.56
N GLU A 33 -15.84 -0.52 -8.76
CA GLU A 33 -15.80 -0.64 -7.31
C GLU A 33 -16.96 -1.51 -6.79
N ALA A 34 -18.13 -1.46 -7.46
CA ALA A 34 -19.30 -2.25 -7.12
C ALA A 34 -19.18 -3.76 -7.40
N GLU A 35 -18.51 -4.19 -8.48
CA GLU A 35 -18.31 -5.62 -8.77
C GLU A 35 -17.39 -6.29 -7.74
N GLU A 36 -16.34 -5.58 -7.31
CA GLU A 36 -15.42 -6.08 -6.29
C GLU A 36 -16.03 -6.06 -4.88
N GLU A 37 -16.96 -5.14 -4.60
CA GLU A 37 -17.75 -5.14 -3.36
C GLU A 37 -18.59 -6.40 -3.23
N GLN A 38 -19.13 -6.88 -4.34
CA GLN A 38 -19.99 -8.07 -4.34
C GLN A 38 -19.19 -9.35 -4.05
N GLU A 39 -17.96 -9.48 -4.57
CA GLU A 39 -17.09 -10.63 -4.23
C GLU A 39 -16.66 -10.63 -2.75
N GLU A 40 -16.44 -9.45 -2.13
CA GLU A 40 -16.09 -9.36 -0.71
C GLU A 40 -17.29 -9.65 0.22
N GLU A 41 -18.50 -9.23 -0.14
CA GLU A 41 -19.72 -9.56 0.62
C GLU A 41 -19.98 -11.08 0.63
N ASP A 42 -19.82 -11.75 -0.51
CA ASP A 42 -19.98 -13.20 -0.64
C ASP A 42 -18.97 -13.97 0.23
N LEU A 43 -17.73 -13.48 0.32
CA LEU A 43 -16.71 -14.06 1.21
C LEU A 43 -17.06 -13.85 2.70
N SER A 44 -17.64 -12.71 3.06
CA SER A 44 -18.08 -12.42 4.43
C SER A 44 -19.20 -13.36 4.89
N GLU A 45 -20.16 -13.69 4.02
CA GLU A 45 -21.27 -14.57 4.36
C GLU A 45 -20.80 -16.02 4.61
N CYS A 46 -19.81 -16.48 3.83
CA CYS A 46 -19.17 -17.78 4.01
C CYS A 46 -18.51 -17.96 5.38
N PHE A 47 -18.10 -16.86 6.03
CA PHE A 47 -17.48 -16.89 7.35
C PHE A 47 -18.47 -17.11 8.51
N ALA A 48 -19.78 -17.03 8.28
CA ALA A 48 -20.77 -16.99 9.35
C ALA A 48 -21.23 -18.36 9.90
N HIS A 49 -21.00 -19.47 9.17
CA HIS A 49 -21.72 -20.73 9.46
C HIS A 49 -20.87 -21.99 9.70
N GLY A 50 -19.54 -21.91 9.65
CA GLY A 50 -18.67 -23.06 9.92
C GLY A 50 -18.14 -23.09 11.35
N GLU A 51 -18.53 -24.09 12.17
CA GLU A 51 -17.80 -24.41 13.40
C GLU A 51 -16.43 -25.04 13.04
N LEU A 52 -15.35 -24.54 13.65
CA LEU A 52 -14.01 -25.10 13.46
C LEU A 52 -13.92 -26.47 14.12
N THR A 53 -13.25 -27.41 13.47
CA THR A 53 -12.93 -28.70 14.11
C THR A 53 -12.00 -28.49 15.30
N SER A 54 -11.94 -29.47 16.21
CA SER A 54 -11.01 -29.42 17.35
C SER A 54 -9.55 -29.35 16.91
N GLU A 55 -9.20 -30.04 15.82
CA GLU A 55 -7.87 -30.01 15.20
C GLU A 55 -7.55 -28.62 14.62
N GLN A 56 -8.44 -28.05 13.81
CA GLN A 56 -8.28 -26.69 13.27
C GLN A 56 -8.14 -25.65 14.39
N SER A 57 -8.94 -25.79 15.44
CA SER A 57 -8.88 -24.92 16.62
C SER A 57 -7.53 -25.04 17.35
N SER A 58 -6.91 -26.22 17.37
CA SER A 58 -5.57 -26.41 17.95
C SER A 58 -4.50 -25.75 17.09
N LEU A 59 -4.50 -26.00 15.77
CA LEU A 59 -3.55 -25.39 14.84
C LEU A 59 -3.63 -23.86 14.86
N LEU A 60 -4.84 -23.32 14.94
CA LEU A 60 -5.05 -21.88 15.02
C LEU A 60 -4.48 -21.29 16.31
N LYS A 61 -4.58 -21.98 17.45
CA LYS A 61 -3.99 -21.51 18.72
C LYS A 61 -2.47 -21.43 18.66
N ASP A 62 -1.82 -22.42 18.06
CA ASP A 62 -0.36 -22.43 17.89
C ASP A 62 0.09 -21.29 16.97
N TRP A 63 -0.64 -21.09 15.86
CA TRP A 63 -0.43 -19.97 14.95
C TRP A 63 -0.62 -18.61 15.65
N GLN A 64 -1.68 -18.44 16.43
CA GLN A 64 -1.94 -17.21 17.19
C GLN A 64 -0.79 -16.86 18.14
N LEU A 65 -0.23 -17.86 18.82
CA LEU A 65 0.90 -17.66 19.72
C LEU A 65 2.16 -17.28 18.94
N ALA A 66 2.44 -17.97 17.84
CA ALA A 66 3.59 -17.66 16.97
C ALA A 66 3.50 -16.24 16.40
N LEU A 67 2.32 -15.83 15.91
CA LEU A 67 2.07 -14.49 15.38
C LEU A 67 2.29 -13.42 16.46
N PHE A 68 1.70 -13.60 17.65
CA PHE A 68 1.84 -12.67 18.77
C PHE A 68 3.32 -12.48 19.17
N GLN A 69 4.05 -13.59 19.32
CA GLN A 69 5.47 -13.55 19.65
C GLN A 69 6.29 -12.86 18.56
N TYR A 70 5.98 -13.15 17.29
CA TYR A 70 6.67 -12.54 16.16
C TYR A 70 6.45 -11.02 16.12
N LEU A 71 5.20 -10.56 16.18
CA LEU A 71 4.87 -9.12 16.17
C LEU A 71 5.45 -8.38 17.38
N THR A 72 5.39 -8.97 18.58
CA THR A 72 6.01 -8.40 19.78
C THR A 72 7.53 -8.26 19.60
N THR A 73 8.19 -9.26 19.01
CA THR A 73 9.62 -9.21 18.70
C THR A 73 9.91 -8.11 17.68
N ALA A 74 9.10 -7.96 16.64
CA ALA A 74 9.25 -6.91 15.64
C ALA A 74 9.11 -5.50 16.25
N LEU A 75 8.10 -5.29 17.10
CA LEU A 75 7.89 -4.03 17.83
C LEU A 75 9.02 -3.73 18.83
N THR A 76 9.65 -4.76 19.40
CA THR A 76 10.80 -4.59 20.29
C THR A 76 12.06 -4.18 19.51
N LEU A 77 12.24 -4.71 18.30
CA LEU A 77 13.43 -4.48 17.47
C LEU A 77 13.32 -3.27 16.56
N SER A 78 12.11 -2.80 16.27
CA SER A 78 11.83 -1.69 15.36
C SER A 78 10.93 -0.65 16.02
N SER A 79 11.31 0.62 15.93
CA SER A 79 10.48 1.74 16.36
C SER A 79 9.25 1.98 15.48
N HIS A 80 9.18 1.34 14.31
CA HIS A 80 8.10 1.50 13.36
C HIS A 80 7.81 0.17 12.65
N VAL A 81 6.62 -0.37 12.87
CA VAL A 81 6.13 -1.59 12.24
C VAL A 81 4.78 -1.26 11.61
N VAL A 82 4.68 -1.53 10.31
CA VAL A 82 3.48 -1.22 9.52
C VAL A 82 3.06 -2.46 8.75
N ILE A 83 1.76 -2.77 8.80
CA ILE A 83 1.12 -3.70 7.89
C ILE A 83 0.53 -2.87 6.75
N VAL A 84 1.02 -3.08 5.54
CA VAL A 84 0.45 -2.47 4.34
C VAL A 84 -0.42 -3.52 3.65
N THR A 85 -1.71 -3.28 3.47
CA THR A 85 -2.65 -4.23 2.83
C THR A 85 -3.39 -3.61 1.66
N ASN A 86 -3.74 -4.41 0.65
CA ASN A 86 -4.63 -3.99 -0.45
C ASN A 86 -6.11 -4.27 -0.15
N SER A 87 -6.43 -4.94 0.96
CA SER A 87 -7.81 -5.16 1.42
C SER A 87 -8.54 -3.84 1.69
N ARG A 88 -9.84 -3.89 1.94
CA ARG A 88 -10.63 -2.75 2.43
C ARG A 88 -10.76 -2.75 3.96
N ARG A 89 -11.11 -1.61 4.55
CA ARG A 89 -11.51 -1.56 5.96
C ARG A 89 -12.87 -2.24 6.14
N PRO A 90 -13.12 -2.93 7.28
CA PRO A 90 -12.22 -3.20 8.41
C PRO A 90 -11.64 -4.63 8.35
N TRP A 91 -11.18 -5.09 7.17
CA TRP A 91 -10.82 -6.49 6.95
C TRP A 91 -9.76 -7.00 7.94
N VAL A 92 -8.69 -6.23 8.16
CA VAL A 92 -7.62 -6.63 9.09
C VAL A 92 -8.14 -6.71 10.52
N GLU A 93 -8.91 -5.71 10.98
CA GLU A 93 -9.46 -5.69 12.33
C GLU A 93 -10.44 -6.84 12.57
N THR A 94 -11.24 -7.18 11.56
CA THR A 94 -12.16 -8.34 11.58
C THR A 94 -11.37 -9.65 11.66
N CYS A 95 -10.36 -9.83 10.81
CA CYS A 95 -9.50 -11.01 10.81
C CYS A 95 -8.76 -11.19 12.14
N VAL A 96 -8.14 -10.14 12.67
CA VAL A 96 -7.48 -10.17 13.99
C VAL A 96 -8.50 -10.50 15.08
N SER A 97 -9.71 -9.93 14.98
CA SER A 97 -10.73 -10.16 16.00
C SER A 97 -11.24 -11.59 16.07
N LYS A 98 -11.32 -12.24 14.92
CA LYS A 98 -11.82 -13.60 14.78
C LYS A 98 -10.73 -14.64 14.98
N PHE A 99 -9.59 -14.46 14.33
CA PHE A 99 -8.57 -15.49 14.21
C PHE A 99 -7.38 -15.29 15.15
N ALA A 100 -7.10 -14.07 15.62
CA ALA A 100 -5.98 -13.77 16.52
C ALA A 100 -6.34 -12.78 17.63
N PRO A 101 -7.33 -13.10 18.48
CA PRO A 101 -7.83 -12.16 19.49
C PRO A 101 -6.76 -11.75 20.52
N ASN A 102 -5.75 -12.60 20.76
CA ASN A 102 -4.59 -12.28 21.60
C ASN A 102 -3.74 -11.13 21.03
N CYS A 103 -3.77 -10.90 19.72
CA CYS A 103 -3.03 -9.84 19.03
C CYS A 103 -3.76 -8.48 19.06
N LYS A 104 -5.05 -8.41 19.40
CA LYS A 104 -5.84 -7.15 19.38
C LYS A 104 -5.14 -5.98 20.06
N LYS A 105 -4.52 -6.22 21.21
CA LYS A 105 -3.83 -5.18 22.00
C LYS A 105 -2.70 -4.52 21.22
N LEU A 106 -2.02 -5.26 20.33
CA LEU A 106 -0.93 -4.74 19.52
C LEU A 106 -1.41 -3.71 18.47
N PHE A 107 -2.68 -3.78 18.06
CA PHE A 107 -3.28 -2.88 17.06
C PHE A 107 -3.95 -1.66 17.69
N THR A 108 -4.40 -1.75 18.95
CA THR A 108 -5.12 -0.67 19.64
C THR A 108 -4.23 0.19 20.53
N ASP A 109 -3.10 -0.36 21.00
CA ASP A 109 -2.23 0.34 21.94
C ASP A 109 -1.44 1.43 21.21
N THR A 110 -1.82 2.68 21.46
CA THR A 110 -1.10 3.88 21.01
C THR A 110 -0.13 4.41 22.08
N GLY A 111 0.07 3.64 23.15
CA GLY A 111 0.98 3.99 24.24
C GLY A 111 2.44 4.11 23.80
N SER A 112 3.28 4.52 24.76
CA SER A 112 4.70 4.86 24.59
C SER A 112 5.63 3.73 24.10
N GLY A 113 5.11 2.52 23.86
CA GLY A 113 5.85 1.32 23.47
C GLY A 113 5.92 1.01 21.96
N GLY A 114 5.38 1.88 21.10
CA GLY A 114 5.32 1.67 19.64
C GLY A 114 4.07 0.88 19.23
N SER A 115 3.25 1.48 18.38
CA SER A 115 2.00 0.87 17.88
C SER A 115 2.22 0.16 16.55
N LEU A 116 1.59 -1.00 16.35
CA LEU A 116 1.47 -1.62 15.03
C LEU A 116 0.45 -0.85 14.20
N THR A 117 0.88 -0.21 13.11
CA THR A 117 -0.02 0.57 12.24
C THR A 117 -0.49 -0.27 11.05
N VAL A 118 -1.77 -0.18 10.70
CA VAL A 118 -2.33 -0.79 9.49
C VAL A 118 -2.61 0.31 8.47
N VAL A 119 -2.08 0.12 7.27
CA VAL A 119 -2.23 1.03 6.13
C VAL A 119 -2.92 0.30 4.99
N TYR A 120 -4.07 0.84 4.61
CA TYR A 120 -4.90 0.38 3.52
C TYR A 120 -4.43 1.06 2.22
N ALA A 121 -3.64 0.35 1.44
CA ALA A 121 -2.87 0.89 0.33
C ALA A 121 -3.73 1.48 -0.79
N ARG A 122 -4.91 0.89 -1.05
CA ARG A 122 -5.89 1.43 -1.98
C ARG A 122 -6.35 2.82 -1.57
N GLU A 123 -6.71 3.00 -0.29
CA GLU A 123 -7.10 4.31 0.25
C GLU A 123 -6.01 5.37 0.01
N VAL A 124 -4.73 5.00 0.20
CA VAL A 124 -3.59 5.89 -0.06
C VAL A 124 -3.50 6.28 -1.53
N LEU A 125 -3.71 5.32 -2.45
CA LEU A 125 -3.71 5.58 -3.89
C LEU A 125 -4.86 6.51 -4.29
N HIS A 126 -6.08 6.26 -3.81
CA HIS A 126 -7.24 7.13 -4.07
C HIS A 126 -7.03 8.55 -3.53
N GLN A 127 -6.51 8.67 -2.31
CA GLN A 127 -6.16 9.98 -1.73
C GLN A 127 -5.16 10.73 -2.64
N ARG A 128 -4.09 10.06 -3.08
CA ARG A 128 -3.08 10.67 -3.96
C ARG A 128 -3.62 11.03 -5.35
N ARG A 129 -4.60 10.28 -5.86
CA ARG A 129 -5.32 10.62 -7.12
C ARG A 129 -6.14 11.90 -6.92
N ARG A 130 -6.88 12.02 -5.82
CA ARG A 130 -7.67 13.22 -5.48
C ARG A 130 -6.80 14.47 -5.31
N GLU A 131 -5.69 14.35 -4.58
CA GLU A 131 -4.73 15.45 -4.38
C GLU A 131 -4.15 15.97 -5.70
N ARG A 132 -3.91 15.09 -6.69
CA ARG A 132 -3.44 15.49 -8.03
C ARG A 132 -4.47 16.26 -8.84
N VAL A 133 -5.74 15.87 -8.79
CA VAL A 133 -6.82 16.59 -9.48
C VAL A 133 -6.92 18.02 -8.96
N LEU A 134 -6.74 18.21 -7.64
CA LEU A 134 -6.77 19.52 -6.99
C LEU A 134 -5.51 20.36 -7.25
N ALA A 135 -4.35 19.73 -7.42
CA ALA A 135 -3.06 20.39 -7.65
C ALA A 135 -2.85 20.84 -9.12
N SER A 136 -3.93 21.08 -9.87
CA SER A 136 -4.04 21.20 -11.34
C SER A 136 -3.17 22.27 -12.04
N ASN A 137 -2.21 22.89 -11.36
CA ASN A 137 -1.27 23.87 -11.90
C ASN A 137 0.19 23.36 -12.01
N GLY A 138 0.49 22.08 -11.76
CA GLY A 138 1.87 21.58 -11.83
C GLY A 138 1.97 20.11 -12.26
N TRP A 139 2.71 19.86 -13.33
CA TRP A 139 3.16 18.53 -13.73
C TRP A 139 4.22 18.05 -12.73
N ASP A 140 3.84 17.21 -11.76
CA ASP A 140 4.79 16.62 -10.83
C ASP A 140 5.53 15.44 -11.50
N CYS A 141 6.80 15.64 -11.84
CA CYS A 141 7.66 14.66 -12.51
C CYS A 141 8.14 13.51 -11.60
N SER A 142 7.71 13.45 -10.34
CA SER A 142 8.21 12.46 -9.37
C SER A 142 7.50 11.09 -9.40
N LEU A 143 6.71 10.83 -10.44
CA LEU A 143 6.05 9.53 -10.64
C LEU A 143 6.95 8.54 -11.39
N PRO A 144 6.97 7.25 -11.01
CA PRO A 144 7.65 6.23 -11.79
C PRO A 144 7.09 6.21 -13.23
N MET A 145 7.95 6.03 -14.23
CA MET A 145 7.59 6.08 -15.66
C MET A 145 6.45 5.10 -16.04
N GLY A 146 6.25 4.01 -15.29
CA GLY A 146 5.14 3.07 -15.47
C GLY A 146 3.77 3.53 -14.93
N PHE A 147 3.74 4.60 -14.13
CA PHE A 147 2.54 5.13 -13.45
C PHE A 147 2.21 6.58 -13.81
N ALA A 148 3.02 7.19 -14.67
CA ALA A 148 2.94 8.60 -15.03
C ALA A 148 1.79 8.92 -16.00
N MET A 149 1.12 7.91 -16.57
CA MET A 149 -0.06 8.12 -17.40
C MET A 149 -1.30 7.94 -16.52
N PRO A 150 -2.06 9.02 -16.23
CA PRO A 150 -3.48 8.84 -15.93
C PRO A 150 -4.01 8.01 -17.10
N SER A 151 -4.62 6.87 -16.80
CA SER A 151 -5.47 6.20 -17.77
C SER A 151 -6.47 7.26 -18.22
N LEU A 152 -6.24 7.84 -19.41
CA LEU A 152 -7.23 8.69 -20.04
C LEU A 152 -8.53 7.88 -20.03
N PRO A 153 -9.69 8.47 -19.74
CA PRO A 153 -10.95 7.76 -19.71
C PRO A 153 -11.17 7.12 -21.10
N VAL A 154 -10.77 5.85 -21.23
CA VAL A 154 -10.95 5.09 -22.46
C VAL A 154 -12.43 4.77 -22.49
N LYS A 155 -13.14 5.33 -23.46
CA LYS A 155 -14.60 5.18 -23.61
C LYS A 155 -15.08 3.72 -23.69
N ASN A 156 -14.18 2.78 -23.92
CA ASN A 156 -14.43 1.34 -23.88
C ASN A 156 -13.33 0.68 -23.03
N PRO A 157 -13.58 0.34 -21.75
CA PRO A 157 -12.62 -0.43 -20.98
C PRO A 157 -12.43 -1.79 -21.66
N LEU A 158 -11.26 -2.00 -22.24
CA LEU A 158 -10.86 -3.34 -22.67
C LEU A 158 -10.81 -4.23 -21.42
N PRO A 159 -11.06 -5.55 -21.56
CA PRO A 159 -10.89 -6.49 -20.47
C PRO A 159 -9.49 -6.32 -19.88
N VAL A 160 -9.45 -5.99 -18.59
CA VAL A 160 -8.22 -5.68 -17.87
C VAL A 160 -7.34 -6.92 -17.95
N SER A 161 -6.21 -6.82 -18.63
CA SER A 161 -5.27 -7.93 -18.66
C SER A 161 -4.71 -8.14 -17.25
N ASN A 162 -4.37 -9.37 -16.87
CA ASN A 162 -3.80 -9.67 -15.54
C ASN A 162 -2.58 -8.78 -15.19
N GLY A 163 -1.87 -8.26 -16.20
CA GLY A 163 -0.77 -7.31 -16.03
C GLY A 163 -1.19 -5.93 -15.52
N GLU A 164 -2.36 -5.42 -15.93
CA GLU A 164 -2.85 -4.10 -15.51
C GLU A 164 -3.27 -4.10 -14.03
N MET A 165 -3.96 -5.15 -13.57
CA MET A 165 -4.33 -5.31 -12.17
C MET A 165 -3.09 -5.37 -11.27
N THR A 166 -2.05 -6.08 -11.71
CA THR A 166 -0.77 -6.15 -11.01
C THR A 166 -0.13 -4.76 -10.90
N GLY A 167 -0.23 -3.93 -11.95
CA GLY A 167 0.23 -2.55 -11.93
C GLY A 167 -0.46 -1.72 -10.86
N GLU A 168 -1.79 -1.73 -10.81
CA GLU A 168 -2.55 -0.94 -9.82
C GLU A 168 -2.24 -1.36 -8.38
N LEU A 169 -2.19 -2.66 -8.10
CA LEU A 169 -1.83 -3.19 -6.77
C LEU A 169 -0.39 -2.83 -6.38
N THR A 170 0.55 -2.88 -7.33
CA THR A 170 1.93 -2.44 -7.12
C THR A 170 1.97 -0.94 -6.78
N GLY A 171 1.26 -0.12 -7.54
CA GLY A 171 1.21 1.33 -7.34
C GLY A 171 0.60 1.73 -6.00
N ALA A 172 -0.47 1.06 -5.58
CA ALA A 172 -1.07 1.26 -4.27
C ALA A 172 -0.08 0.97 -3.13
N LYS A 173 0.57 -0.21 -3.18
CA LYS A 173 1.59 -0.62 -2.20
C LYS A 173 2.78 0.35 -2.19
N PHE A 174 3.26 0.76 -3.37
CA PHE A 174 4.35 1.71 -3.52
C PHE A 174 4.04 3.04 -2.80
N PHE A 175 2.87 3.64 -3.06
CA PHE A 175 2.53 4.93 -2.45
C PHE A 175 2.32 4.82 -0.95
N ALA A 176 1.71 3.73 -0.48
CA ALA A 176 1.56 3.46 0.94
C ALA A 176 2.92 3.32 1.65
N MET A 177 3.81 2.46 1.12
CA MET A 177 5.15 2.27 1.66
C MET A 177 5.96 3.58 1.66
N GLN A 178 5.92 4.33 0.55
CA GLN A 178 6.60 5.61 0.44
C GLN A 178 6.10 6.63 1.46
N ARG A 179 4.78 6.71 1.67
CA ARG A 179 4.16 7.64 2.64
C ARG A 179 4.64 7.35 4.06
N GLU A 180 4.57 6.08 4.48
CA GLU A 180 4.95 5.69 5.85
C GLU A 180 6.45 5.84 6.08
N ALA A 181 7.27 5.45 5.11
CA ALA A 181 8.72 5.61 5.23
C ALA A 181 9.11 7.10 5.28
N LYS A 182 8.51 7.97 4.44
CA LYS A 182 8.69 9.44 4.55
C LYS A 182 8.25 9.96 5.91
N ALA A 183 7.04 9.62 6.35
CA ALA A 183 6.50 10.09 7.62
C ALA A 183 7.32 9.64 8.83
N PHE A 184 7.93 8.46 8.76
CA PHE A 184 8.83 7.95 9.80
C PHE A 184 10.17 8.69 9.81
N TYR A 185 10.86 8.75 8.68
CA TYR A 185 12.21 9.33 8.61
C TYR A 185 12.22 10.85 8.75
N MET A 186 11.14 11.55 8.36
CA MET A 186 11.02 13.01 8.57
C MET A 186 10.98 13.43 10.05
N ARG A 187 10.72 12.51 10.99
CA ARG A 187 10.70 12.82 12.44
C ARG A 187 12.07 13.14 13.01
N TYR A 188 13.13 12.75 12.32
CA TYR A 188 14.50 12.88 12.80
C TYR A 188 15.30 13.77 11.85
N ALA A 189 15.56 15.01 12.27
CA ALA A 189 16.30 15.98 11.46
C ALA A 189 17.69 15.44 11.07
N GLY A 190 18.01 15.48 9.78
CA GLY A 190 19.30 15.02 9.24
C GLY A 190 19.49 13.50 9.22
N GLN A 191 18.45 12.71 9.52
CA GLN A 191 18.55 11.25 9.42
C GLN A 191 18.37 10.79 7.97
N SER A 192 19.28 9.91 7.53
CA SER A 192 19.11 9.16 6.30
C SER A 192 18.20 7.94 6.50
N TRP A 193 17.52 7.54 5.43
CA TRP A 193 16.81 6.29 5.33
C TRP A 193 17.84 5.16 5.40
N LYS A 194 17.86 4.41 6.52
CA LYS A 194 18.89 3.40 6.75
C LYS A 194 18.46 2.04 6.26
N ASN A 195 17.41 1.49 6.87
CA ASN A 195 17.01 0.11 6.65
C ASN A 195 15.49 0.00 6.56
N ILE A 196 15.01 -0.73 5.55
CA ILE A 196 13.61 -1.16 5.43
C ILE A 196 13.63 -2.67 5.23
N ILE A 197 12.87 -3.39 6.04
CA ILE A 197 12.64 -4.82 5.88
C ILE A 197 11.19 -4.98 5.43
N SER A 198 10.99 -5.53 4.24
CA SER A 198 9.66 -5.83 3.69
C SER A 198 9.44 -7.33 3.65
N LEU A 199 8.27 -7.76 4.10
CA LEU A 199 7.82 -9.15 4.14
C LEU A 199 6.48 -9.19 3.43
N GLY A 200 6.36 -10.05 2.43
CA GLY A 200 5.17 -10.16 1.60
C GLY A 200 5.21 -11.45 0.80
N ASP A 201 4.05 -11.99 0.47
CA ASP A 201 3.88 -13.19 -0.37
C ASP A 201 3.73 -12.85 -1.85
N MET A 202 3.40 -11.60 -2.18
CA MET A 202 3.09 -11.22 -3.56
C MET A 202 4.23 -10.48 -4.24
N ILE A 203 4.47 -10.82 -5.52
CA ILE A 203 5.53 -10.20 -6.33
C ILE A 203 5.40 -8.68 -6.45
N TYR A 204 4.17 -8.17 -6.53
CA TYR A 204 3.92 -6.73 -6.63
C TYR A 204 4.37 -5.96 -5.37
N GLU A 205 4.40 -6.60 -4.20
CA GLU A 205 4.89 -5.96 -2.97
C GLU A 205 6.40 -5.85 -2.96
N HIS A 206 7.07 -6.89 -3.48
CA HIS A 206 8.51 -6.89 -3.70
C HIS A 206 8.90 -5.79 -4.68
N VAL A 207 8.22 -5.71 -5.83
CA VAL A 207 8.48 -4.65 -6.82
C VAL A 207 8.24 -3.26 -6.22
N ALA A 208 7.12 -3.06 -5.51
CA ALA A 208 6.79 -1.78 -4.90
C ALA A 208 7.88 -1.26 -3.94
N VAL A 209 8.44 -2.12 -3.07
CA VAL A 209 9.47 -1.68 -2.12
C VAL A 209 10.81 -1.40 -2.82
N ILE A 210 11.16 -2.15 -3.87
CA ILE A 210 12.38 -1.94 -4.65
C ILE A 210 12.28 -0.62 -5.45
N GLU A 211 11.16 -0.36 -6.11
CA GLU A 211 10.93 0.90 -6.83
C GLU A 211 10.98 2.10 -5.89
N MET A 212 10.37 1.99 -4.71
CA MET A 212 10.45 3.02 -3.67
C MET A 212 11.90 3.31 -3.29
N ALA A 213 12.73 2.27 -3.16
CA ALA A 213 14.12 2.44 -2.80
C ALA A 213 14.94 3.08 -3.91
N MET A 214 14.73 2.67 -5.16
CA MET A 214 15.40 3.25 -6.33
C MET A 214 15.06 4.72 -6.51
N LEU A 215 13.77 5.09 -6.37
CA LEU A 215 13.35 6.48 -6.48
C LEU A 215 13.92 7.35 -5.35
N HIS A 216 14.03 6.79 -4.13
CA HIS A 216 14.69 7.50 -3.04
C HIS A 216 16.18 7.74 -3.33
N GLN A 217 16.90 6.72 -3.80
CA GLN A 217 18.31 6.83 -4.18
C GLN A 217 18.54 7.81 -5.35
N ALA A 218 17.57 7.93 -6.27
CA ALA A 218 17.64 8.90 -7.35
C ALA A 218 17.41 10.35 -6.87
N ALA A 219 16.64 10.55 -5.80
CA ALA A 219 16.30 11.86 -5.25
C ALA A 219 17.29 12.36 -4.17
N GLY A 220 17.82 11.45 -3.34
CA GLY A 220 18.82 11.74 -2.32
C GLY A 220 20.21 11.68 -2.94
N GLY A 221 20.97 12.78 -2.87
CA GLY A 221 22.35 12.84 -3.39
C GLY A 221 23.25 11.71 -2.86
N SER A 222 24.47 11.59 -3.41
CA SER A 222 25.43 10.46 -3.29
C SER A 222 25.75 9.89 -1.88
N HIS A 223 25.22 10.47 -0.81
CA HIS A 223 25.51 10.10 0.58
C HIS A 223 24.42 9.25 1.25
N GLU A 224 23.24 9.07 0.64
CA GLU A 224 22.12 8.36 1.27
C GLU A 224 21.88 6.97 0.64
N GLN A 225 22.44 5.93 1.27
CA GLN A 225 22.22 4.55 0.85
C GLN A 225 21.10 3.88 1.66
N LEU A 226 19.88 3.94 1.15
CA LEU A 226 18.77 3.15 1.69
C LEU A 226 18.99 1.66 1.39
N ARG A 227 19.00 0.84 2.46
CA ARG A 227 19.08 -0.61 2.37
C ARG A 227 17.68 -1.21 2.49
N VAL A 228 17.29 -1.97 1.47
CA VAL A 228 16.03 -2.70 1.48
C VAL A 228 16.32 -4.19 1.51
N LYS A 229 15.75 -4.88 2.51
CA LYS A 229 15.72 -6.34 2.59
C LYS A 229 14.28 -6.76 2.35
N SER A 230 14.00 -7.31 1.18
CA SER A 230 12.68 -7.86 0.87
C SER A 230 12.73 -9.38 0.91
N LEU A 231 11.80 -10.00 1.61
CA LEU A 231 11.67 -11.45 1.71
C LEU A 231 10.31 -11.86 1.16
N LEU A 232 10.33 -12.64 0.08
CA LEU A 232 9.14 -13.22 -0.50
C LEU A 232 8.74 -14.47 0.31
N LEU A 233 7.51 -14.48 0.79
CA LEU A 233 6.91 -15.61 1.52
C LEU A 233 6.24 -16.57 0.53
N PRO A 234 6.04 -17.86 0.90
CA PRO A 234 5.30 -18.79 0.06
C PRO A 234 3.88 -18.30 -0.23
N GLU A 235 3.39 -18.54 -1.44
CA GLU A 235 1.99 -18.29 -1.82
C GLU A 235 1.09 -19.39 -1.23
N CYS A 236 -0.04 -19.00 -0.64
CA CYS A 236 -1.05 -19.90 -0.07
C CYS A 236 -0.54 -20.95 0.95
N PRO A 237 0.25 -20.57 1.97
CA PRO A 237 0.78 -21.50 2.96
C PRO A 237 -0.31 -22.07 3.87
N GLY A 238 -0.18 -23.33 4.26
CA GLY A 238 -1.04 -23.92 5.29
C GLY A 238 -0.80 -23.30 6.68
N ILE A 239 -1.75 -23.45 7.62
CA ILE A 239 -1.62 -22.88 8.99
C ILE A 239 -0.33 -23.35 9.70
N SER A 240 0.03 -24.63 9.53
CA SER A 240 1.27 -25.19 10.09
C SER A 240 2.52 -24.57 9.47
N GLU A 241 2.52 -24.34 8.15
CA GLU A 241 3.63 -23.70 7.43
C GLU A 241 3.78 -22.23 7.81
N LEU A 242 2.66 -21.51 7.96
CA LEU A 242 2.63 -20.14 8.50
C LEU A 242 3.21 -20.10 9.91
N THR A 243 2.81 -21.04 10.77
CA THR A 243 3.30 -21.13 12.16
C THR A 243 4.82 -21.34 12.20
N LEU A 244 5.33 -22.28 11.41
CA LEU A 244 6.78 -22.53 11.30
C LEU A 244 7.52 -21.31 10.73
N SER A 245 6.97 -20.66 9.71
CA SER A 245 7.54 -19.48 9.08
C SER A 245 7.64 -18.29 10.04
N LEU A 246 6.62 -18.08 10.89
CA LEU A 246 6.62 -17.07 11.95
C LEU A 246 7.66 -17.38 13.03
N CYS A 247 7.72 -18.64 13.49
CA CYS A 247 8.72 -19.08 14.45
C CYS A 247 10.15 -18.88 13.95
N PHE A 248 10.43 -19.28 12.70
CA PHE A 248 11.74 -19.08 12.07
C PHE A 248 12.04 -17.59 11.88
N SER A 249 11.07 -16.82 11.39
CA SER A 249 11.23 -15.38 11.19
C SER A 249 11.50 -14.64 12.50
N LYS A 250 10.88 -15.06 13.62
CA LYS A 250 11.15 -14.51 14.95
C LYS A 250 12.62 -14.70 15.35
N LEU A 251 13.17 -15.90 15.12
CA LEU A 251 14.58 -16.21 15.43
C LEU A 251 15.55 -15.42 14.54
N MET A 252 15.19 -15.24 13.27
CA MET A 252 16.06 -14.58 12.28
C MET A 252 15.96 -13.05 12.28
N LEU A 253 14.89 -12.47 12.84
CA LEU A 253 14.65 -11.03 12.79
C LEU A 253 15.78 -10.22 13.45
N PRO A 254 16.30 -10.56 14.65
CA PRO A 254 17.44 -9.85 15.25
C PRO A 254 18.68 -9.81 14.34
N ALA A 255 19.00 -10.93 13.68
CA ALA A 255 20.14 -10.99 12.76
C ALA A 255 19.91 -10.10 11.52
N ARG A 256 18.69 -10.09 10.97
CA ARG A 256 18.32 -9.25 9.83
C ARG A 256 18.36 -7.77 10.15
N VAL A 257 17.95 -7.38 11.36
CA VAL A 257 18.00 -5.99 11.86
C VAL A 257 19.44 -5.57 12.20
N GLY A 258 20.22 -6.48 12.81
CA GLY A 258 21.58 -6.22 13.29
C GLY A 258 22.65 -6.17 12.21
N GLN A 259 22.44 -6.82 11.06
CA GLN A 259 23.34 -6.73 9.90
C GLN A 259 23.30 -5.32 9.28
N ASN A 260 24.05 -4.42 9.91
CA ASN A 260 24.32 -3.04 9.52
C ASN A 260 25.78 -2.81 9.09
N SER A 261 26.68 -3.79 9.29
CA SER A 261 28.05 -3.84 8.76
C SER A 261 28.00 -4.45 7.34
N VAL A 262 28.55 -3.88 6.27
CA VAL A 262 29.75 -3.07 6.05
C VAL A 262 29.46 -2.10 4.92
#